data_AF-A0A382SD74-F1
#
_entry.id   AF-A0A382SD74-F1
#
_cell.length_a   1.000
_cell.length_b   1.000
_cell.length_c   1.000
_cell.angle_alpha   90.00
_cell.angle_beta   90.00
_cell.angle_gamma   90.00
#
_symmetry.space_group_name_H-M   'P 1'
#
loop_
_entity.id
_entity.type
_entity.pdbx_description
1 polymer ?
#
loop_
_entity_poly.entity_id
_entity_poly.type
_entity_poly.pdbx_seq_one_letter_code
_entity_poly.pdbx_strand_id
1 'polypeptide(L)' 'MADDNPIYTPPFSKAEYNRRLAETKQRMADAGFDLIICQDPANMSWLTGF' A
#
# COMPACT_ATOMS: atom_id res chain seq x y z
N MET A 1 -11.22 -16.19 6.02
CA MET A 1 -10.46 -16.48 7.25
C MET A 1 -9.70 -15.22 7.55
N ALA A 2 -10.23 -14.39 8.45
CA ALA A 2 -9.60 -13.13 8.82
C ALA A 2 -8.40 -13.47 9.70
N ASP A 3 -7.28 -12.85 9.37
CA ASP A 3 -6.03 -12.89 10.11
C ASP A 3 -6.24 -12.21 11.48
N ASP A 4 -6.85 -12.92 12.43
CA ASP A 4 -7.08 -12.44 13.79
C ASP A 4 -5.74 -12.52 14.55
N ASN A 5 -4.86 -11.54 14.29
CA ASN A 5 -3.75 -11.24 15.17
C ASN A 5 -4.30 -10.34 16.31
N PRO A 6 -4.41 -10.83 17.55
CA PRO A 6 -5.05 -10.10 18.65
C PRO A 6 -4.30 -8.83 19.07
N ILE A 7 -3.11 -8.58 18.51
CA ILE A 7 -2.23 -7.45 18.85
C ILE A 7 -2.30 -6.30 17.84
N TYR A 8 -2.76 -6.54 16.59
CA TYR A 8 -2.77 -5.50 15.57
C TYR A 8 -3.90 -5.68 14.55
N THR A 9 -4.75 -4.65 14.45
CA THR A 9 -5.74 -4.52 13.39
C THR A 9 -5.25 -3.48 12.39
N PRO A 10 -4.99 -3.87 11.12
CA PRO A 10 -4.61 -2.92 10.09
C PRO A 10 -5.67 -1.83 9.91
N PRO A 11 -5.27 -0.57 9.67
CA PRO A 11 -6.22 0.54 9.55
C PRO A 11 -7.12 0.44 8.32
N PHE A 12 -6.76 -0.39 7.33
CA PHE A 12 -7.53 -0.60 6.11
C PHE A 12 -7.63 -2.09 5.77
N SER A 13 -8.67 -2.43 5.00
CA SER A 13 -8.82 -3.79 4.47
C SER A 13 -7.72 -4.09 3.44
N LYS A 14 -7.42 -5.38 3.26
CA LYS A 14 -6.50 -5.85 2.20
C LYS A 14 -6.92 -5.36 0.80
N ALA A 15 -8.23 -5.27 0.54
CA ALA A 15 -8.75 -4.79 -0.74
C ALA A 15 -8.41 -3.31 -0.98
N GLU A 16 -8.46 -2.49 0.08
CA GLU A 16 -8.11 -1.07 0.00
C GLU A 16 -6.61 -0.87 -0.26
N TYR A 17 -5.74 -1.63 0.40
CA TYR A 17 -4.30 -1.59 0.11
C TYR A 17 -4.00 -2.00 -1.34
N ASN A 18 -4.65 -3.05 -1.83
CA ASN A 18 -4.50 -3.48 -3.23
C ASN A 18 -4.94 -2.38 -4.21
N ARG A 19 -6.06 -1.70 -3.93
CA ARG A 19 -6.55 -0.58 -4.75
C ARG A 19 -5.53 0.55 -4.80
N ARG A 20 -5.03 0.99 -3.65
CA ARG A 20 -4.02 2.05 -3.56
C ARG A 20 -2.75 1.69 -4.31
N LEU A 21 -2.25 0.47 -4.13
CA LEU A 21 -1.06 -0.01 -4.83
C LEU A 21 -1.26 -0.01 -6.35
N ALA A 22 -2.43 -0.44 -6.83
CA ALA A 22 -2.76 -0.43 -8.25
C ALA A 22 -2.82 1.00 -8.81
N GLU A 23 -3.47 1.92 -8.10
CA GLU A 23 -3.54 3.34 -8.49
C GLU A 23 -2.16 4.00 -8.53
N THR A 24 -1.31 3.72 -7.54
CA THR A 24 0.08 4.21 -7.52
C THR A 24 0.88 3.66 -8.70
N LYS A 25 0.77 2.36 -8.98
CA LYS A 25 1.45 1.75 -10.14
C LYS A 25 0.96 2.31 -11.46
N GLN A 26 -0.34 2.58 -11.61
CA GLN A 26 -0.87 3.21 -12.81
C GLN A 26 -0.28 4.61 -13.00
N ARG A 27 -0.25 5.44 -11.95
CA ARG A 27 0.35 6.77 -12.02
C ARG A 27 1.85 6.73 -12.32
N MET A 28 2.56 5.73 -11.80
CA MET A 28 3.97 5.51 -12.15
C MET A 28 4.12 5.20 -13.64
N ALA A 29 3.30 4.30 -14.18
CA ALA A 29 3.33 3.95 -15.60
C ALA A 29 2.98 5.15 -16.48
N ASP A 30 1.95 5.91 -16.13
CA ASP A 30 1.54 7.13 -16.86
C ASP A 30 2.64 8.20 -16.86
N ALA A 31 3.47 8.24 -15.81
CA ALA A 31 4.61 9.14 -15.69
C ALA A 31 5.93 8.57 -16.23
N GLY A 32 5.94 7.33 -16.74
CA GLY A 32 7.14 6.67 -17.29
C GLY A 32 8.12 6.17 -16.24
N PHE A 33 7.67 5.89 -15.00
CA PHE A 33 8.50 5.33 -13.94
C PHE A 33 8.37 3.80 -13.86
N ASP A 34 9.49 3.10 -13.97
CA ASP A 34 9.55 1.65 -13.73
C ASP A 34 9.71 1.30 -12.25
N LEU A 35 10.28 2.21 -11.45
CA LEU A 35 10.56 1.99 -10.04
C LEU A 35 10.47 3.31 -9.26
N ILE A 36 9.87 3.23 -8.07
CA ILE A 36 10.00 4.26 -7.03
C ILE A 36 10.55 3.62 -5.76
N ILE A 37 11.45 4.33 -5.08
CA ILE A 37 11.93 3.94 -3.76
C ILE A 37 11.19 4.80 -2.74
N CYS A 38 10.35 4.14 -1.93
CA CYS A 38 9.56 4.81 -0.91
C CYS A 38 10.31 4.80 0.42
N GLN A 39 10.69 5.98 0.94
CA GLN A 39 11.47 6.11 2.18
C GLN A 39 10.72 6.88 3.28
N ASP A 40 9.69 7.62 2.91
CA ASP A 40 8.86 8.33 3.87
C ASP A 40 7.93 7.34 4.61
N PRO A 41 7.94 7.31 5.96
CA PRO A 41 7.12 6.36 6.73
C PRO A 41 5.63 6.46 6.45
N ALA A 42 5.10 7.66 6.20
CA ALA A 42 3.69 7.84 5.91
C ALA A 42 3.33 7.20 4.56
N ASN A 43 4.15 7.37 3.53
CA ASN A 43 3.94 6.73 2.24
C ASN A 43 4.08 5.21 2.31
N MET A 44 5.03 4.69 3.10
CA MET A 44 5.15 3.24 3.34
C MET A 44 3.89 2.68 4.00
N SER A 45 3.41 3.30 5.08
CA SER A 45 2.18 2.90 5.78
C SER A 45 0.96 2.98 4.87
N TRP A 46 0.86 4.04 4.05
CA TRP A 46 -0.23 4.22 3.09
C TRP A 46 -0.33 3.09 2.06
N LEU A 47 0.82 2.65 1.53
CA LEU A 47 0.88 1.68 0.43
C LEU A 47 0.83 0.22 0.89
N THR A 48 1.40 -0.07 2.06
CA THR A 48 1.67 -1.45 2.46
C THR A 48 0.98 -1.84 3.75
N GLY A 49 0.56 -0.87 4.57
CA GLY A 49 0.05 -1.16 5.90
C GLY A 49 1.07 -1.84 6.81
N PHE A 50 2.36 -1.74 6.46
CA PHE A 50 3.50 -2.20 7.25
C PHE A 50 3.23 -2.01 8.75
#